data_AF-A0A1I2SU86-F1
#
_entry.id   AF-A0A1I2SU86-F1
#
_cell.length_a   1.000
_cell.length_b   1.000
_cell.length_c   1.000
_cell.angle_alpha   90.00
_cell.angle_beta   90.00
_cell.angle_gamma   90.00
#
_symmetry.space_group_name_H-M   'P 1'
#
loop_
_entity.id
_entity.type
_entity.pdbx_description
1 polymer ?
#
loop_
_entity_poly.entity_id
_entity_poly.type
_entity_poly.pdbx_seq_one_letter_code
_entity_poly.pdbx_strand_id
1 'polypeptide(L)'
;MGKIVSIEKMAEIYKKKGCNITAACAALNITRQTFYNRKAKSKKLQELISEADESLLDFAESKLVEHINDGDVTSLIFFLKTKGKKRGYVEKTEHDVNANPFLELMESLPVDED
;
A
#
# COMPACT_ATOMS: atom_id res chain seq x y z
N MET A 1 -10.49 34.87 2.17
CA MET A 1 -9.78 34.84 0.87
C MET A 1 -9.04 33.51 0.72
N GLY A 2 -9.60 32.57 -0.05
CA GLY A 2 -8.89 31.33 -0.35
C GLY A 2 -7.72 31.61 -1.28
N LYS A 3 -6.49 31.27 -0.87
CA LYS A 3 -5.32 31.39 -1.73
C LYS A 3 -5.57 30.61 -3.03
N ILE A 4 -5.49 31.29 -4.17
CA ILE A 4 -5.44 30.64 -5.47
C ILE A 4 -4.05 30.01 -5.60
N VAL A 5 -3.92 28.76 -5.14
CA VAL A 5 -2.67 28.00 -5.29
C VAL A 5 -2.60 27.44 -6.71
N SER A 6 -1.50 27.66 -7.42
CA SER A 6 -1.27 27.07 -8.75
C SER A 6 -1.13 25.54 -8.66
N ILE A 7 -1.42 24.86 -9.77
CA ILE A 7 -1.34 23.38 -9.86
C ILE A 7 0.08 22.90 -9.54
N GLU A 8 1.09 23.58 -10.08
CA GLU A 8 2.50 23.24 -9.91
C GLU A 8 2.95 23.39 -8.46
N LYS A 9 2.55 24.49 -7.80
CA LYS A 9 2.87 24.71 -6.38
C LYS A 9 2.22 23.68 -5.47
N MET A 10 1.03 23.22 -5.83
CA MET A 10 0.34 22.16 -5.08
C MET A 10 1.07 20.82 -5.19
N ALA A 11 1.52 20.45 -6.39
CA ALA A 11 2.32 19.24 -6.62
C ALA A 11 3.70 19.32 -5.95
N GLU A 12 4.36 20.49 -6.02
CA GLU A 12 5.66 20.71 -5.37
C GLU A 12 5.58 20.52 -3.85
N ILE A 13 4.56 21.11 -3.22
CA ILE A 13 4.35 20.97 -1.78
C ILE A 13 3.97 19.53 -1.42
N TYR A 14 3.18 18.86 -2.26
CA TYR A 14 2.88 17.44 -2.07
C TYR A 14 4.14 16.58 -2.07
N LYS A 15 5.03 16.76 -3.05
CA LYS A 15 6.32 16.07 -3.13
C LYS A 15 7.20 16.36 -1.91
N LYS A 16 7.32 17.63 -1.50
CA LYS A 16 8.08 18.04 -0.29
C LYS A 16 7.53 17.49 1.01
N LYS A 17 6.26 17.10 1.06
CA LYS A 17 5.61 16.49 2.23
C LYS A 17 5.56 14.97 2.17
N GLY A 18 6.39 14.35 1.32
CA GLY A 18 6.48 12.89 1.22
C GLY A 18 5.17 12.27 0.74
N CYS A 19 4.52 12.91 -0.24
CA CYS A 19 3.28 12.45 -0.84
C CYS A 19 2.13 12.25 0.18
N ASN A 20 2.18 12.97 1.30
CA ASN A 20 1.13 12.94 2.30
C ASN A 20 0.09 14.02 2.04
N ILE A 21 -1.11 13.61 1.63
CA ILE A 21 -2.23 14.52 1.33
C ILE A 21 -2.58 15.41 2.53
N THR A 22 -2.56 14.87 3.75
CA THR A 22 -2.91 15.63 4.96
C THR A 22 -1.89 16.73 5.24
N ALA A 23 -0.61 16.38 5.20
CA ALA A 23 0.48 17.32 5.43
C ALA A 23 0.55 18.40 4.34
N ALA A 24 0.29 18.02 3.07
CA ALA A 24 0.21 18.94 1.96
C ALA A 24 -0.99 19.90 2.11
N CYS A 25 -2.17 19.38 2.47
CA CYS A 25 -3.37 20.20 2.70
C CYS A 25 -3.17 21.20 3.84
N ALA A 26 -2.54 20.78 4.94
CA ALA A 26 -2.20 21.67 6.05
C ALA A 26 -1.22 22.77 5.62
N ALA A 27 -0.17 22.43 4.86
CA ALA A 27 0.81 23.39 4.35
C ALA A 27 0.21 24.38 3.34
N LEU A 28 -0.81 23.96 2.58
CA LEU A 28 -1.51 24.77 1.59
C LEU A 28 -2.69 25.54 2.17
N ASN A 29 -3.07 25.26 3.42
CA ASN A 29 -4.27 25.76 4.08
C ASN A 29 -5.55 25.49 3.27
N ILE A 30 -5.69 24.26 2.77
CA ILE A 30 -6.87 23.77 2.03
C ILE A 30 -7.43 22.52 2.71
N THR A 31 -8.70 22.21 2.45
CA THR A 31 -9.29 20.95 2.92
C THR A 31 -8.90 19.79 1.99
N ARG A 32 -8.94 18.55 2.51
CA ARG A 32 -8.75 17.34 1.69
C ARG A 32 -9.74 17.28 0.54
N GLN A 33 -10.99 17.69 0.77
CA GLN A 33 -12.02 17.75 -0.28
C GLN A 33 -11.60 18.69 -1.42
N THR A 34 -11.08 19.88 -1.10
CA THR A 34 -10.57 20.81 -2.10
C THR A 34 -9.42 20.21 -2.91
N PHE A 35 -8.52 19.47 -2.27
CA PHE A 35 -7.43 18.77 -2.95
C PHE A 35 -7.95 17.73 -3.95
N TYR A 36 -8.86 16.84 -3.52
CA TYR A 36 -9.45 15.83 -4.40
C TYR A 36 -10.26 16.45 -5.55
N ASN A 37 -11.05 17.48 -5.27
CA ASN A 37 -11.80 18.20 -6.30
C ASN A 37 -10.87 18.82 -7.35
N ARG A 38 -9.72 19.36 -6.94
CA ARG A 38 -8.73 19.91 -7.86
C ARG A 38 -8.01 18.83 -8.65
N LYS A 39 -7.62 17.72 -8.00
CA LYS A 39 -7.05 16.54 -8.64
C LYS A 39 -7.99 15.99 -9.71
N ALA A 40 -9.28 15.82 -9.42
CA ALA A 40 -10.27 15.32 -10.38
C ALA A 40 -10.44 16.25 -11.61
N LYS A 41 -10.34 17.57 -11.42
CA LYS A 41 -10.55 18.57 -12.48
C LYS A 41 -9.34 18.80 -13.39
N SER A 42 -8.15 18.31 -13.04
CA SER A 42 -6.92 18.61 -13.78
C SER A 42 -6.10 17.35 -14.05
N LYS A 43 -5.99 16.98 -15.33
CA LYS A 43 -5.14 15.87 -15.77
C LYS A 43 -3.65 16.09 -15.45
N LYS A 44 -3.14 17.30 -15.72
CA LYS A 44 -1.74 17.69 -15.40
C LYS A 44 -1.43 17.50 -13.91
N LEU A 45 -2.37 17.84 -13.03
CA LEU A 45 -2.19 17.63 -11.59
C LEU A 45 -2.17 16.15 -11.23
N GLN A 46 -3.03 15.32 -11.85
CA GLN A 46 -3.03 13.88 -11.59
C GLN A 46 -1.69 13.25 -11.98
N GLU A 47 -1.16 13.62 -13.14
CA GLU A 47 0.15 13.15 -13.64
C GLU A 47 1.27 13.53 -12.67
N LEU A 48 1.35 14.81 -12.26
CA LEU A 48 2.39 15.27 -11.32
C LEU A 48 2.30 14.59 -9.93
N ILE A 49 1.09 14.31 -9.46
CA ILE A 49 0.88 13.58 -8.20
C ILE A 49 1.32 12.11 -8.36
N SER A 50 0.94 11.47 -9.46
CA SER A 50 1.33 10.09 -9.76
C SER A 50 2.85 9.95 -9.87
N GLU A 51 3.51 10.87 -10.58
CA GLU A 51 4.97 10.90 -10.70
C GLU A 51 5.65 11.09 -9.34
N ALA A 52 5.08 11.93 -8.47
CA ALA A 52 5.59 12.09 -7.11
C ALA A 52 5.41 10.82 -6.27
N ASP A 53 4.27 10.13 -6.40
CA ASP A 53 3.99 8.86 -5.72
C ASP A 53 4.97 7.76 -6.18
N GLU A 54 5.19 7.61 -7.49
CA GLU A 54 6.19 6.67 -8.04
C GLU A 54 7.61 7.01 -7.57
N SER A 55 8.00 8.29 -7.60
CA SER A 55 9.31 8.71 -7.11
C SER A 55 9.53 8.41 -5.62
N LEU A 56 8.48 8.42 -4.79
CA LEU A 56 8.57 8.04 -3.39
C LEU A 56 8.73 6.52 -3.24
N LEU A 57 8.06 5.74 -4.09
CA LEU A 57 8.24 4.28 -4.15
C LEU A 57 9.67 3.92 -4.56
N ASP A 58 10.22 4.55 -5.60
CA ASP A 58 11.62 4.34 -6.03
C ASP A 58 12.61 4.63 -4.90
N PHE A 59 12.36 5.69 -4.11
CA PHE A 59 13.17 6.01 -2.93
C PHE A 59 13.06 4.91 -1.86
N ALA A 60 11.87 4.39 -1.59
CA ALA A 60 11.66 3.30 -0.66
C ALA A 60 12.33 2.00 -1.14
N GLU A 61 12.27 1.68 -2.43
CA GLU A 61 12.96 0.55 -3.03
C GLU A 61 14.48 0.69 -2.90
N SER A 62 15.02 1.90 -3.11
CA SER A 62 16.45 2.18 -2.90
C SER A 62 16.87 1.93 -1.45
N LYS A 63 16.07 2.38 -0.48
CA LYS A 63 16.32 2.14 0.95
C LYS A 63 16.22 0.66 1.32
N LEU A 64 15.27 -0.07 0.74
CA LEU A 64 15.17 -1.52 0.93
C LEU A 64 16.45 -2.23 0.46
N VAL A 65 17.01 -1.84 -0.69
CA VAL A 65 18.27 -2.41 -1.20
C VAL A 65 19.46 -2.05 -0.31
N GLU A 66 19.55 -0.81 0.18
CA GLU A 66 20.57 -0.42 1.17
C GLU A 66 20.51 -1.33 2.42
N HIS A 67 19.33 -1.50 3.01
CA HIS A 67 19.16 -2.38 4.19
C HIS A 67 19.54 -3.84 3.90
N ILE A 68 19.25 -4.36 2.71
CA ILE A 68 19.68 -5.70 2.30
C ILE A 68 21.21 -5.78 2.25
N ASN A 69 21.89 -4.77 1.70
CA ASN A 69 23.35 -4.72 1.65
C ASN A 69 23.98 -4.65 3.04
N ASP A 70 23.32 -3.97 3.97
CA ASP A 70 23.74 -3.88 5.38
C ASP A 70 23.46 -5.17 6.18
N GLY A 71 22.85 -6.18 5.55
CA GLY A 71 22.60 -7.49 6.15
C GLY A 71 21.29 -7.59 6.93
N ASP A 72 20.34 -6.68 6.73
CA ASP A 72 19.02 -6.78 7.35
C ASP A 72 18.22 -7.96 6.80
N VAL A 73 18.15 -9.03 7.59
CA VAL A 73 17.50 -10.30 7.21
C VAL A 73 16.01 -10.10 6.96
N THR A 74 15.35 -9.21 7.70
CA THR A 74 13.92 -8.92 7.53
C THR A 74 13.64 -8.30 6.16
N SER A 75 14.43 -7.30 5.74
CA SER A 75 14.35 -6.69 4.41
C SER A 75 14.61 -7.69 3.30
N LEU A 76 15.60 -8.58 3.47
CA LEU A 76 15.90 -9.65 2.52
C LEU A 76 14.73 -10.62 2.36
N ILE A 77 14.16 -11.12 3.46
CA ILE A 77 13.01 -12.02 3.45
C ILE A 77 11.80 -11.32 2.80
N PHE A 78 11.53 -10.07 3.15
CA PHE A 78 10.44 -9.30 2.59
C PHE A 78 10.59 -9.13 1.07
N PHE A 79 11.79 -8.76 0.59
CA PHE A 79 12.08 -8.62 -0.83
C PHE A 79 11.89 -9.94 -1.60
N LEU A 80 12.38 -11.06 -1.05
CA LEU A 80 12.22 -12.37 -1.67
C LEU A 80 10.75 -12.82 -1.68
N LYS A 81 10.01 -12.64 -0.59
CA LYS A 81 8.56 -12.95 -0.52
C LYS A 81 7.73 -12.12 -1.49
N THR A 82 8.21 -10.95 -1.92
CA THR A 82 7.47 -10.03 -2.82
C THR A 82 7.91 -10.14 -4.28
N LYS A 83 9.18 -9.83 -4.60
CA LYS A 83 9.71 -9.87 -5.98
C LYS A 83 10.17 -11.28 -6.38
N GLY A 84 10.58 -12.10 -5.41
CA GLY A 84 11.02 -13.49 -5.62
C GLY A 84 9.90 -14.52 -5.77
N LYS A 85 8.62 -14.13 -5.70
CA LYS A 85 7.47 -15.07 -5.82
C LYS A 85 7.56 -15.99 -7.04
N LYS A 86 8.01 -15.46 -8.19
CA LYS A 86 8.19 -16.24 -9.44
C LYS A 86 9.25 -17.34 -9.31
N ARG A 87 10.15 -17.25 -8.34
CA ARG A 87 11.19 -18.24 -8.00
C ARG A 87 10.77 -19.18 -6.87
N GLY A 88 9.53 -19.13 -6.41
CA GLY A 88 9.00 -20.01 -5.37
C GLY A 88 9.12 -19.49 -3.95
N TYR A 89 9.54 -18.24 -3.74
CA TYR A 89 9.53 -17.58 -2.42
C TYR A 89 8.10 -17.15 -2.04
N VAL A 90 7.23 -18.13 -1.87
CA VAL A 90 5.85 -17.97 -1.41
C VAL A 90 5.69 -18.70 -0.09
N GLU A 91 4.98 -18.07 0.83
CA GLU A 91 4.56 -18.72 2.06
C GLU A 91 3.39 -19.63 1.71
N LYS A 92 3.57 -20.94 1.93
CA LYS A 92 2.52 -21.94 1.73
C LYS A 92 1.95 -22.29 3.09
N THR A 93 0.63 -22.28 3.19
CA THR A 93 -0.07 -22.86 4.33
C THR A 93 -0.38 -24.30 3.97
N GLU A 94 0.10 -25.25 4.78
CA GLU A 94 -0.34 -26.64 4.69
C GLU A 94 -1.65 -26.78 5.45
N HIS A 95 -2.69 -27.25 4.76
CA HIS A 95 -3.96 -27.63 5.37
C HIS A 95 -4.03 -29.15 5.40
N ASP A 96 -4.10 -29.73 6.60
CA ASP A 96 -4.38 -31.15 6.75
C ASP A 96 -5.87 -31.39 6.50
N VAL A 97 -6.18 -32.04 5.38
CA VAL A 97 -7.55 -32.39 4.95
C VAL A 97 -8.02 -33.74 5.50
N ASN A 98 -7.21 -34.44 6.29
CA ASN A 98 -7.56 -35.77 6.81
C ASN A 98 -8.45 -35.72 8.06
N ALA A 99 -8.54 -34.59 8.75
CA ALA A 99 -9.57 -34.36 9.75
C ALA A 99 -10.70 -33.60 9.05
N ASN A 100 -11.78 -34.30 8.67
CA ASN A 100 -12.98 -33.65 8.18
C ASN A 100 -13.85 -33.33 9.40
N PRO A 101 -13.78 -32.11 9.98
CA PRO A 101 -14.45 -31.82 11.24
C PRO A 101 -15.96 -31.86 11.09
N PHE A 102 -16.44 -31.79 9.85
CA PHE A 102 -17.85 -31.98 9.51
C PHE A 102 -18.31 -33.44 9.65
N LEU A 103 -17.46 -34.42 9.34
CA LEU A 103 -17.78 -35.84 9.56
C LEU A 103 -17.86 -36.17 11.05
N GLU A 104 -16.89 -35.72 11.85
CA GLU A 104 -16.92 -35.90 13.31
C GLU A 104 -18.16 -35.23 13.94
N LEU A 105 -18.52 -34.04 13.45
CA LEU A 105 -19.73 -33.35 13.90
C LEU A 105 -21.00 -34.14 13.52
N MET A 106 -21.08 -34.67 12.30
CA MET A 106 -22.22 -35.45 11.83
C MET A 106 -22.38 -36.77 12.61
N GLU A 107 -21.27 -37.45 12.93
CA GLU A 107 -21.29 -38.67 13.76
C GLU A 107 -21.65 -38.38 15.22
N SER A 108 -21.39 -37.16 15.71
CA SER A 108 -21.73 -36.75 17.08
C SER A 108 -23.19 -36.32 17.27
N LEU A 109 -23.95 -36.13 16.19
CA LEU A 109 -25.36 -35.75 16.27
C LEU A 109 -26.22 -37.00 16.56
N PRO A 110 -27.14 -36.92 17.54
CA PRO A 110 -28.11 -37.98 17.75
C PRO A 110 -28.96 -38.13 16.48
N VAL A 111 -29.12 -39.36 15.99
CA VAL A 111 -30.07 -39.66 14.93
C VAL A 111 -31.45 -39.52 15.54
N ASP A 112 -32.23 -38.54 15.10
CA ASP A 112 -33.62 -38.41 15.49
C ASP A 112 -34.36 -39.67 14.96
N GLU A 113 -34.75 -40.57 15.86
CA GLU A 113 -35.64 -41.70 15.55
C GLU A 113 -37.08 -41.15 15.42
N ASP A 114 -37.58 -41.05 14.18
CA ASP A 114 -39.01 -40.84 13.87
C ASP A 114 -39.84 -42.12 14.08
#